data_AF-A0A0E0DX50-F1
#
_entry.id   AF-A0A0E0DX50-F1
#
_cell.length_a   1.000
_cell.length_b   1.000
_cell.length_c   1.000
_cell.angle_alpha   90.00
_cell.angle_beta   90.00
_cell.angle_gamma   90.00
#
_symmetry.space_group_name_H-M   'P 1'
#
loop_
_entity.id
_entity.type
_entity.pdbx_description
1 polymer ?
#
loop_
_entity_poly.entity_id
_entity_poly.type
_entity_poly.pdbx_seq_one_letter_code
_entity_poly.pdbx_strand_id
1 'polypeptide(L)'
;MASTLSSPCHHHRSSYYSHRRRCLRLRPSTAASGRPSESQRKRGPDHLLILVHGIIASPSDWTYGEAVLKKRLGDNFFIYASSSNIYTKTFDGIDVAGRRLANEVLDVIQKMAGLRKISFLAHSLGGLFARYAISILHSTAMKDASQSAACIAPATEGSEKLECTSGLGAIAGLEPINFITLATPHLGVRGKNQLPFLQGLSILEKIAAPLAPLVVGRTGAQLFLTDGEPSKPPLLLQMASDHEDKKFISALAAFKNRILYANVSYDRILPYS
;
A
#
# COMPACT_ATOMS: atom_id res chain seq x y z
N MET A 1 -32.75 36.73 49.28
CA MET A 1 -33.92 35.88 49.61
C MET A 1 -33.63 34.50 49.03
N ALA A 2 -33.01 33.54 49.74
CA ALA A 2 -33.59 32.63 50.76
C ALA A 2 -34.91 32.02 50.25
N SER A 3 -35.15 30.70 50.15
CA SER A 3 -34.92 29.54 51.07
C SER A 3 -35.40 28.25 50.32
N THR A 4 -34.65 27.13 50.21
CA THR A 4 -34.47 25.94 51.10
C THR A 4 -35.64 24.95 51.32
N LEU A 5 -35.25 23.65 51.42
CA LEU A 5 -35.88 22.44 52.02
C LEU A 5 -36.56 21.46 51.04
N SER A 6 -36.49 20.12 51.15
CA SER A 6 -35.76 19.16 52.03
C SER A 6 -36.06 17.71 51.58
N SER A 7 -35.14 16.78 51.87
CA SER A 7 -35.28 15.30 51.75
C SER A 7 -36.29 14.69 52.75
N PRO A 8 -36.56 13.36 52.66
CA PRO A 8 -36.17 12.49 53.79
C PRO A 8 -35.64 11.08 53.42
N CYS A 9 -34.85 10.54 54.35
CA CYS A 9 -34.24 9.21 54.40
C CYS A 9 -35.19 8.11 54.93
N HIS A 10 -34.89 6.85 54.62
CA HIS A 10 -35.32 5.68 55.41
C HIS A 10 -34.14 4.75 55.73
N HIS A 11 -34.06 4.37 57.01
CA HIS A 11 -33.15 3.40 57.65
C HIS A 11 -33.68 1.95 57.54
N HIS A 12 -32.79 0.95 57.46
CA HIS A 12 -32.86 -0.22 58.35
C HIS A 12 -31.56 -1.07 58.46
N ARG A 13 -31.06 -1.13 59.70
CA ARG A 13 -30.33 -2.14 60.50
C ARG A 13 -29.12 -2.96 60.00
N SER A 14 -28.15 -2.98 60.92
CA SER A 14 -26.92 -3.76 61.07
C SER A 14 -27.16 -5.17 61.65
N SER A 15 -26.27 -6.12 61.34
CA SER A 15 -25.90 -7.24 62.23
C SER A 15 -24.41 -7.59 62.08
N TYR A 16 -23.76 -7.72 63.23
CA TYR A 16 -22.35 -8.02 63.47
C TYR A 16 -21.99 -9.49 63.23
N TYR A 17 -20.77 -9.79 62.78
CA TYR A 17 -19.96 -10.94 63.23
C TYR A 17 -18.46 -10.68 63.06
N SER A 18 -17.68 -11.04 64.08
CA SER A 18 -16.27 -10.73 64.32
C SER A 18 -15.28 -11.83 63.89
N HIS A 19 -13.99 -11.47 63.90
CA HIS A 19 -12.77 -12.30 63.96
C HIS A 19 -12.26 -12.86 62.61
N ARG A 20 -10.97 -12.93 62.29
CA ARG A 20 -9.70 -12.79 63.05
C ARG A 20 -8.60 -12.47 62.02
N ARG A 21 -7.73 -11.49 62.28
CA ARG A 21 -6.54 -11.24 61.46
C ARG A 21 -5.52 -12.35 61.71
N ARG A 22 -5.15 -13.11 60.66
CA ARG A 22 -4.00 -14.03 60.67
C ARG A 22 -2.85 -13.35 59.93
N CYS A 23 -1.85 -12.91 60.70
CA CYS A 23 -0.60 -12.39 60.18
C CYS A 23 0.26 -13.57 59.71
N LEU A 24 0.38 -13.77 58.39
CA LEU A 24 1.34 -14.72 57.81
C LEU A 24 2.61 -13.95 57.45
N ARG A 25 3.69 -14.21 58.20
CA ARG A 25 5.06 -13.83 57.82
C ARG A 25 5.44 -14.64 56.58
N LEU A 26 5.63 -13.95 55.46
CA LEU A 26 6.31 -14.50 54.28
C LEU A 26 7.76 -14.00 54.29
N ARG A 27 8.70 -14.94 54.17
CA ARG A 27 10.15 -14.72 54.15
C ARG A 27 10.56 -13.94 52.88
N PRO A 28 11.65 -13.16 52.90
CA PRO A 28 12.14 -12.51 51.69
C PRO A 28 12.66 -13.59 50.73
N SER A 29 12.03 -13.70 49.57
CA SER A 29 12.61 -14.42 48.44
C SER A 29 13.66 -13.51 47.80
N THR A 30 14.91 -13.95 47.79
CA THR A 30 15.98 -13.37 46.98
C THR A 30 15.65 -13.59 45.51
N ALA A 31 14.91 -12.66 44.92
CA ALA A 31 14.73 -12.58 43.49
C ALA A 31 16.02 -11.99 42.88
N ALA A 32 16.76 -12.84 42.17
CA ALA A 32 17.92 -12.44 41.40
C ALA A 32 17.54 -11.29 40.44
N SER A 33 18.30 -10.21 40.51
CA SER A 33 18.33 -9.15 39.49
C SER A 33 18.88 -9.72 38.18
N GLY A 34 18.05 -10.46 37.45
CA GLY A 34 18.31 -10.79 36.06
C GLY A 34 18.20 -9.51 35.25
N ARG A 35 19.31 -9.07 34.63
CA ARG A 35 19.25 -8.12 33.52
C ARG A 35 18.26 -8.68 32.48
N PRO A 36 17.32 -7.89 31.94
CA PRO A 36 16.51 -8.36 30.82
C PRO A 36 17.46 -8.79 29.71
N SER A 37 17.34 -10.03 29.25
CA SER A 37 18.05 -10.50 28.08
C SER A 37 17.77 -9.55 26.91
N GLU A 38 18.81 -9.09 26.22
CA GLU A 38 18.75 -8.21 25.03
C GLU A 38 17.90 -8.75 23.86
N SER A 39 17.37 -9.97 23.98
CA SER A 39 16.67 -10.71 22.93
C SER A 39 15.16 -10.46 22.80
N GLN A 40 14.59 -9.46 23.49
CA GLN A 40 13.15 -9.14 23.42
C GLN A 40 12.87 -7.65 23.16
N ARG A 41 13.75 -6.93 22.46
CA ARG A 41 13.27 -5.70 21.80
C ARG A 41 12.31 -6.13 20.71
N LYS A 42 11.00 -5.87 20.88
CA LYS A 42 10.03 -5.97 19.77
C LYS A 42 10.63 -5.19 18.59
N ARG A 43 11.17 -5.92 17.61
CA ARG A 43 11.63 -5.30 16.38
C ARG A 43 10.38 -4.70 15.75
N GLY A 44 10.47 -3.43 15.33
CA GLY A 44 9.39 -2.79 14.60
C GLY A 44 9.08 -3.55 13.29
N PRO A 45 8.03 -3.13 12.57
CA PRO A 45 7.68 -3.77 11.31
C PRO A 45 8.86 -3.77 10.33
N ASP A 46 9.11 -4.91 9.68
CA ASP A 46 10.14 -5.06 8.65
C ASP A 46 9.57 -5.00 7.22
N HIS A 47 8.24 -5.06 7.09
CA HIS A 47 7.55 -5.12 5.80
C HIS A 47 6.54 -3.98 5.65
N LEU A 48 6.77 -3.10 4.69
CA LEU A 48 5.81 -2.07 4.26
C LEU A 48 4.79 -2.66 3.26
N LEU A 49 3.50 -2.59 3.58
CA LEU A 49 2.40 -2.88 2.65
C LEU A 49 1.65 -1.58 2.32
N ILE A 50 1.77 -1.12 1.08
CA ILE A 50 1.06 0.07 0.59
C ILE A 50 -0.27 -0.33 -0.02
N LEU A 51 -1.36 0.25 0.48
CA LEU A 51 -2.70 0.13 -0.07
C LEU A 51 -2.99 1.33 -0.98
N VAL A 52 -3.35 1.06 -2.24
CA VAL A 52 -3.56 2.10 -3.26
C VAL A 52 -5.00 2.04 -3.77
N HIS A 53 -5.77 3.09 -3.49
CA HIS A 53 -7.18 3.16 -3.85
C HIS A 53 -7.40 3.53 -5.34
N GLY A 54 -8.63 3.31 -5.80
CA GLY A 54 -9.06 3.59 -7.17
C GLY A 54 -9.53 5.03 -7.41
N ILE A 55 -10.27 5.23 -8.50
CA ILE A 55 -10.83 6.51 -8.93
C ILE A 55 -11.88 7.04 -7.92
N ILE A 56 -11.87 8.34 -7.61
CA ILE A 56 -12.75 8.99 -6.61
C ILE A 56 -12.81 8.26 -5.27
N ALA A 57 -11.69 7.64 -4.88
CA ALA A 57 -11.58 6.98 -3.60
C ALA A 57 -10.62 7.74 -2.69
N SER A 58 -10.44 7.20 -1.50
CA SER A 58 -9.64 7.75 -0.41
C SER A 58 -9.02 6.61 0.40
N PRO A 59 -8.11 6.90 1.36
CA PRO A 59 -7.68 5.91 2.34
C PRO A 59 -8.83 5.25 3.10
N SER A 60 -9.94 5.96 3.33
CA SER A 60 -11.08 5.46 4.11
C SER A 60 -11.74 4.23 3.47
N ASP A 61 -11.66 4.07 2.16
CA ASP A 61 -12.14 2.88 1.44
C ASP A 61 -11.38 1.60 1.85
N TRP A 62 -10.15 1.75 2.36
CA TRP A 62 -9.36 0.65 2.88
C TRP A 62 -9.61 0.35 4.35
N THR A 63 -10.43 1.12 5.09
CA THR A 63 -10.59 0.99 6.56
C THR A 63 -10.86 -0.46 6.99
N TYR A 64 -11.81 -1.12 6.33
CA TYR A 64 -12.12 -2.52 6.62
C TYR A 64 -10.98 -3.46 6.22
N GLY A 65 -10.44 -3.28 5.01
CA GLY A 65 -9.34 -4.10 4.49
C GLY A 65 -8.08 -4.01 5.35
N GLU A 66 -7.71 -2.82 5.78
CA GLU A 66 -6.60 -2.55 6.68
C GLU A 66 -6.79 -3.26 8.03
N ALA A 67 -7.99 -3.17 8.63
CA ALA A 67 -8.29 -3.87 9.88
C ALA A 67 -8.14 -5.40 9.76
N VAL A 68 -8.64 -5.97 8.66
CA VAL A 68 -8.50 -7.41 8.36
C VAL A 68 -7.04 -7.79 8.14
N LEU A 69 -6.30 -7.01 7.34
CA LEU A 69 -4.90 -7.25 7.03
C LEU A 69 -4.02 -7.16 8.28
N LYS A 70 -4.22 -6.15 9.14
CA LYS A 70 -3.53 -6.02 10.43
C LYS A 70 -3.74 -7.26 11.29
N LYS A 71 -4.99 -7.72 11.40
CA LYS A 71 -5.33 -8.93 12.17
C LYS A 71 -4.70 -10.20 11.61
N ARG A 72 -4.57 -10.32 10.28
CA ARG A 72 -4.08 -11.53 9.61
C ARG A 72 -2.56 -11.59 9.48
N LEU A 73 -1.91 -10.45 9.24
CA LEU A 73 -0.47 -10.36 8.95
C LEU A 73 0.37 -10.06 10.20
N GLY A 74 -0.23 -9.47 11.24
CA GLY A 74 0.43 -9.18 12.51
C GLY A 74 1.38 -7.98 12.47
N ASP A 75 2.10 -7.77 13.59
CA ASP A 75 2.90 -6.57 13.88
C ASP A 75 4.15 -6.40 12.99
N ASN A 76 4.53 -7.43 12.22
CA ASN A 76 5.67 -7.36 11.29
C ASN A 76 5.37 -6.48 10.07
N PHE A 77 4.09 -6.24 9.78
CA PHE A 77 3.65 -5.43 8.65
C PHE A 77 3.28 -4.02 9.09
N PHE A 78 3.91 -3.03 8.46
CA PHE A 78 3.41 -1.67 8.45
C PHE A 78 2.46 -1.50 7.27
N ILE A 79 1.17 -1.48 7.55
CA ILE A 79 0.12 -1.32 6.53
C ILE A 79 -0.19 0.17 6.40
N TYR A 80 -0.03 0.71 5.20
CA TYR A 80 -0.17 2.13 4.91
C TYR A 80 -1.14 2.36 3.76
N ALA A 81 -2.28 2.98 4.05
CA ALA A 81 -3.24 3.40 3.02
C ALA A 81 -2.84 4.77 2.45
N SER A 82 -2.48 4.79 1.16
CA SER A 82 -2.04 5.98 0.45
C SER A 82 -3.12 7.04 0.37
N SER A 83 -2.73 8.29 0.63
CA SER A 83 -3.60 9.49 0.62
C SER A 83 -3.21 10.50 -0.47
N SER A 84 -2.17 10.21 -1.24
CA SER A 84 -1.63 11.11 -2.26
C SER A 84 -2.61 11.48 -3.39
N ASN A 85 -3.61 10.63 -3.66
CA ASN A 85 -4.49 10.75 -4.82
C ASN A 85 -6.00 10.81 -4.48
N ILE A 86 -6.41 11.37 -3.35
CA ILE A 86 -7.83 11.40 -2.95
C ILE A 86 -8.76 12.12 -3.95
N TYR A 87 -9.97 11.57 -4.11
CA TYR A 87 -11.09 12.18 -4.82
C TYR A 87 -10.72 12.68 -6.22
N THR A 88 -10.83 13.98 -6.47
CA THR A 88 -10.60 14.58 -7.79
C THR A 88 -9.13 14.53 -8.22
N LYS A 89 -8.18 14.31 -7.29
CA LYS A 89 -6.75 14.15 -7.66
C LYS A 89 -6.51 12.92 -8.53
N THR A 90 -7.43 11.95 -8.56
CA THR A 90 -7.32 10.78 -9.45
C THR A 90 -7.42 11.14 -10.94
N PHE A 91 -7.85 12.36 -11.29
CA PHE A 91 -8.06 12.79 -12.68
C PHE A 91 -6.89 13.56 -13.30
N ASP A 92 -5.85 13.86 -12.52
CA ASP A 92 -4.69 14.66 -12.96
C ASP A 92 -3.76 13.93 -13.94
N GLY A 93 -4.04 12.66 -14.23
CA GLY A 93 -3.21 11.76 -15.01
C GLY A 93 -2.52 10.70 -14.15
N ILE A 94 -2.44 9.49 -14.67
CA ILE A 94 -1.75 8.32 -14.10
C ILE A 94 -0.29 8.65 -13.81
N ASP A 95 0.39 9.38 -14.68
CA ASP A 95 1.78 9.79 -14.50
C ASP A 95 1.95 10.77 -13.32
N VAL A 96 1.01 11.70 -13.15
CA VAL A 96 1.03 12.65 -12.02
C VAL A 96 0.71 11.94 -10.73
N ALA A 97 -0.35 11.13 -10.72
CA ALA A 97 -0.76 10.34 -9.58
C ALA A 97 0.33 9.35 -9.13
N GLY A 98 1.01 8.72 -10.10
CA GLY A 98 2.15 7.85 -9.86
C GLY A 98 3.35 8.56 -9.25
N ARG A 99 3.68 9.78 -9.70
CA ARG A 99 4.73 10.60 -9.06
C ARG A 99 4.39 10.96 -7.63
N ARG A 100 3.15 11.37 -7.36
CA ARG A 100 2.71 11.69 -5.99
C ARG A 100 2.79 10.47 -5.08
N LEU A 101 2.35 9.32 -5.57
CA LEU A 101 2.44 8.05 -4.84
C LEU A 101 3.91 7.68 -4.57
N ALA A 102 4.80 7.80 -5.55
CA ALA A 102 6.22 7.53 -5.34
C ALA A 102 6.83 8.42 -4.25
N ASN A 103 6.53 9.72 -4.26
CA ASN A 103 7.01 10.65 -3.24
C ASN A 103 6.46 10.29 -1.85
N GLU A 104 5.16 10.01 -1.74
CA GLU A 104 4.53 9.58 -0.48
C GLU A 104 5.17 8.29 0.07
N VAL A 105 5.48 7.32 -0.80
CA VAL A 105 6.16 6.08 -0.40
C VAL A 105 7.57 6.36 0.12
N LEU A 106 8.34 7.23 -0.55
CA LEU A 106 9.67 7.62 -0.07
C LEU A 106 9.60 8.30 1.31
N ASP A 107 8.65 9.21 1.51
CA ASP A 107 8.44 9.88 2.80
C ASP A 107 8.10 8.89 3.92
N VAL A 108 7.29 7.87 3.62
CA VAL A 108 6.94 6.80 4.56
C VAL A 108 8.17 5.97 4.92
N ILE A 109 8.98 5.58 3.93
CA ILE A 109 10.20 4.80 4.15
C ILE A 109 11.19 5.57 5.01
N GLN A 110 11.38 6.87 4.74
CA GLN A 110 12.30 7.72 5.50
C GLN A 110 11.89 7.87 6.98
N LYS A 111 10.59 7.87 7.29
CA LYS A 111 10.07 8.00 8.65
C LYS A 111 10.14 6.70 9.46
N MET A 112 10.39 5.57 8.80
CA MET A 112 10.25 4.24 9.38
C MET A 112 11.57 3.46 9.28
N ALA A 113 12.38 3.55 10.34
CA ALA A 113 13.61 2.77 10.43
C ALA A 113 13.31 1.26 10.56
N GLY A 114 14.06 0.43 9.84
CA GLY A 114 14.00 -1.03 9.95
C GLY A 114 13.14 -1.74 8.89
N LEU A 115 12.47 -0.98 8.01
CA LEU A 115 11.84 -1.55 6.83
C LEU A 115 12.89 -2.21 5.92
N ARG A 116 12.60 -3.43 5.50
CA ARG A 116 13.45 -4.23 4.59
C ARG A 116 12.69 -4.69 3.36
N LYS A 117 11.37 -4.84 3.46
CA LYS A 117 10.51 -5.40 2.43
C LYS A 117 9.41 -4.42 2.04
N ILE A 118 8.98 -4.48 0.80
CA ILE A 118 7.88 -3.66 0.27
C ILE A 118 6.89 -4.51 -0.52
N SER A 119 5.60 -4.26 -0.32
CA SER A 119 4.50 -4.83 -1.10
C SER A 119 3.50 -3.74 -1.46
N PHE A 120 2.81 -3.90 -2.58
CA PHE A 120 1.69 -3.06 -2.99
C PHE A 120 0.42 -3.91 -3.15
N LEU A 121 -0.69 -3.41 -2.63
CA LEU A 121 -2.03 -3.89 -2.92
C LEU A 121 -2.83 -2.73 -3.50
N ALA A 122 -3.20 -2.84 -4.77
CA ALA A 122 -3.83 -1.75 -5.49
C ALA A 122 -5.18 -2.15 -6.09
N HIS A 123 -6.16 -1.26 -6.00
CA HIS A 123 -7.51 -1.48 -6.52
C HIS A 123 -7.81 -0.56 -7.71
N SER A 124 -8.37 -1.14 -8.78
CA SER A 124 -8.83 -0.43 -9.97
C SER A 124 -7.75 0.50 -10.53
N LEU A 125 -8.06 1.78 -10.77
CA LEU A 125 -7.13 2.78 -11.26
C LEU A 125 -5.84 2.90 -10.42
N GLY A 126 -5.92 2.58 -9.13
CA GLY A 126 -4.77 2.58 -8.22
C GLY A 126 -3.64 1.65 -8.68
N GLY A 127 -3.94 0.57 -9.38
CA GLY A 127 -2.91 -0.33 -9.92
C GLY A 127 -2.06 0.33 -11.00
N LEU A 128 -2.63 1.24 -11.79
CA LEU A 128 -1.89 2.02 -12.78
C LEU A 128 -1.01 3.09 -12.12
N PHE A 129 -1.51 3.73 -11.06
CA PHE A 129 -0.71 4.65 -10.24
C PHE A 129 0.48 3.94 -9.61
N ALA A 130 0.24 2.75 -9.04
CA ALA A 130 1.29 1.92 -8.44
C ALA A 130 2.34 1.48 -9.47
N ARG A 131 1.94 1.02 -10.66
CA ARG A 131 2.90 0.69 -11.75
C ARG A 131 3.81 1.87 -12.10
N TYR A 132 3.23 3.05 -12.22
CA TYR A 132 4.01 4.24 -12.53
C TYR A 132 4.95 4.61 -11.39
N ALA A 133 4.47 4.60 -10.15
CA ALA A 133 5.28 4.86 -8.96
C ALA A 133 6.44 3.88 -8.81
N ILE A 134 6.19 2.58 -9.01
CA ILE A 134 7.19 1.51 -8.94
C ILE A 134 8.34 1.75 -9.92
N SER A 135 8.07 2.23 -11.13
CA SER A 135 9.14 2.58 -12.09
C SER A 135 10.07 3.69 -11.59
N ILE A 136 9.53 4.66 -10.85
CA ILE A 136 10.31 5.75 -10.25
C ILE A 136 11.15 5.21 -9.09
N LEU A 137 10.51 4.47 -8.18
CA LEU A 137 11.15 3.92 -6.98
C LEU A 137 12.29 2.95 -7.32
N HIS A 138 12.14 2.19 -8.40
CA HIS A 138 13.18 1.32 -8.95
C HIS A 138 14.37 2.11 -9.50
N SER A 139 14.09 3.15 -10.31
CA SER A 139 15.14 3.99 -10.90
C SER A 139 15.94 4.76 -9.85
N THR A 140 15.29 5.25 -8.79
CA THR A 140 15.96 5.91 -7.66
C THR A 140 16.93 4.95 -6.97
N ALA A 141 16.49 3.72 -6.69
CA ALA A 141 17.35 2.71 -6.06
C ALA A 141 18.58 2.36 -6.90
N MET A 142 18.44 2.32 -8.24
CA MET A 142 19.59 2.10 -9.13
C MET A 142 20.58 3.27 -9.10
N LYS A 143 20.11 4.52 -9.06
CA LYS A 143 20.99 5.69 -8.96
C LYS A 143 21.78 5.69 -7.65
N ASP A 144 21.13 5.37 -6.54
CA ASP A 144 21.78 5.29 -5.23
C ASP A 144 22.83 4.16 -5.19
N ALA A 145 22.52 3.00 -5.80
CA ALA A 145 23.45 1.88 -5.89
C ALA A 145 24.66 2.18 -6.78
N SER A 146 24.47 2.80 -7.94
CA SER A 146 25.58 3.19 -8.83
C SER A 146 26.49 4.25 -8.21
N GLN A 147 25.93 5.20 -7.45
CA GLN A 147 26.72 6.19 -6.71
C GLN A 147 27.50 5.55 -5.56
N SER A 148 26.87 4.63 -4.81
CA SER A 148 27.55 3.90 -3.73
C SER A 148 28.64 2.95 -4.24
N ALA A 149 28.47 2.35 -5.43
CA ALA A 149 29.46 1.48 -6.06
C ALA A 149 30.63 2.25 -6.68
N ALA A 150 30.38 3.45 -7.22
CA ALA A 150 31.44 4.32 -7.74
C ALA A 150 32.41 4.82 -6.64
N CYS A 151 31.98 4.78 -5.36
CA CYS A 151 32.83 5.10 -4.22
C CYS A 151 33.69 3.93 -3.71
N ILE A 152 33.55 2.71 -4.27
CA ILE A 152 34.28 1.51 -3.83
C ILE A 152 34.95 0.85 -5.04
N ALA A 153 36.23 1.17 -5.27
CA ALA A 153 37.10 0.39 -6.15
C ALA A 153 37.51 -0.94 -5.47
N PRO A 154 37.90 -1.98 -6.23
CA PRO A 154 37.54 -3.36 -5.91
C PRO A 154 38.56 -4.08 -5.02
N ALA A 155 38.05 -4.91 -4.11
CA ALA A 155 38.82 -5.98 -3.48
C ALA A 155 38.01 -7.28 -3.45
N THR A 156 38.49 -8.24 -4.25
CA THR A 156 38.48 -9.70 -4.10
C THR A 156 37.15 -10.48 -4.07
N GLU A 157 37.15 -11.51 -4.93
CA GLU A 157 36.13 -12.53 -5.13
C GLU A 157 35.87 -13.39 -3.87
N GLY A 158 34.61 -13.79 -3.70
CA GLY A 158 34.17 -14.78 -2.74
C GLY A 158 32.71 -15.14 -3.00
N SER A 159 32.49 -16.30 -3.63
CA SER A 159 31.19 -16.83 -4.02
C SER A 159 30.40 -17.30 -2.81
N GLU A 160 29.21 -16.74 -2.58
CA GLU A 160 28.14 -17.41 -1.86
C GLU A 160 26.84 -17.33 -2.67
N LYS A 161 26.27 -18.51 -2.91
CA LYS A 161 25.12 -18.78 -3.79
C LYS A 161 23.83 -18.26 -3.13
N LEU A 162 23.48 -17.00 -3.41
CA LEU A 162 22.23 -16.38 -3.00
C LEU A 162 21.14 -16.67 -4.04
N GLU A 163 20.01 -17.25 -3.61
CA GLU A 163 18.87 -17.64 -4.44
C GLU A 163 18.38 -16.52 -5.37
N CYS A 164 18.09 -16.88 -6.62
CA CYS A 164 17.70 -16.02 -7.74
C CYS A 164 16.46 -15.14 -7.45
N THR A 165 16.64 -14.01 -6.77
CA THR A 165 15.76 -12.81 -6.86
C THR A 165 16.53 -11.50 -6.79
N SER A 166 17.83 -11.53 -6.43
CA SER A 166 18.65 -10.34 -6.19
C SER A 166 19.11 -9.58 -7.45
N GLY A 167 18.78 -10.05 -8.66
CA GLY A 167 19.34 -9.53 -9.91
C GLY A 167 18.57 -8.38 -10.57
N LEU A 168 17.32 -8.12 -10.18
CA LEU A 168 16.44 -7.17 -10.90
C LEU A 168 16.28 -5.81 -10.19
N GLY A 169 16.96 -5.61 -9.06
CA GLY A 169 17.03 -4.32 -8.34
C GLY A 169 15.99 -4.16 -7.22
N ALA A 170 16.30 -3.27 -6.28
CA ALA A 170 15.41 -2.93 -5.17
C ALA A 170 14.35 -1.89 -5.58
N ILE A 171 13.29 -1.75 -4.77
CA ILE A 171 12.29 -0.69 -4.91
C ILE A 171 12.47 0.27 -3.74
N ALA A 172 13.00 1.47 -4.01
CA ALA A 172 13.40 2.44 -2.99
C ALA A 172 14.30 1.84 -1.90
N GLY A 173 15.26 1.00 -2.31
CA GLY A 173 16.17 0.30 -1.40
C GLY A 173 15.56 -0.87 -0.61
N LEU A 174 14.27 -1.15 -0.77
CA LEU A 174 13.59 -2.27 -0.12
C LEU A 174 13.44 -3.47 -1.06
N GLU A 175 13.44 -4.67 -0.47
CA GLU A 175 13.20 -5.94 -1.16
C GLU A 175 11.73 -6.03 -1.63
N PRO A 176 11.46 -6.06 -2.94
CA PRO A 176 10.09 -6.10 -3.46
C PRO A 176 9.48 -7.52 -3.36
N ILE A 177 8.42 -7.67 -2.57
CA ILE A 177 7.81 -8.98 -2.29
C ILE A 177 6.56 -9.21 -3.12
N ASN A 178 5.50 -8.41 -2.94
CA ASN A 178 4.23 -8.62 -3.65
C ASN A 178 3.78 -7.35 -4.38
N PHE A 179 3.44 -7.49 -5.66
CA PHE A 179 2.65 -6.52 -6.40
C PHE A 179 1.29 -7.15 -6.73
N ILE A 180 0.25 -6.72 -6.01
CA ILE A 180 -1.11 -7.27 -6.11
C ILE A 180 -2.04 -6.21 -6.66
N THR A 181 -2.82 -6.59 -7.67
CA THR A 181 -3.80 -5.70 -8.31
C THR A 181 -5.18 -6.35 -8.33
N LEU A 182 -6.21 -5.55 -8.03
CA LEU A 182 -7.61 -5.97 -8.00
C LEU A 182 -8.39 -5.14 -9.02
N ALA A 183 -8.97 -5.77 -10.04
CA ALA A 183 -9.81 -5.11 -11.07
C ALA A 183 -9.13 -3.91 -11.76
N THR A 184 -7.81 -3.95 -11.93
CA THR A 184 -7.02 -2.86 -12.56
C THR A 184 -7.09 -2.93 -14.09
N PRO A 185 -7.43 -1.83 -14.80
CA PRO A 185 -7.46 -1.80 -16.26
C PRO A 185 -6.05 -1.66 -16.85
N HIS A 186 -5.21 -2.69 -16.72
CA HIS A 186 -3.78 -2.65 -17.10
C HIS A 186 -3.50 -2.30 -18.55
N LEU A 187 -4.44 -2.58 -19.46
CA LEU A 187 -4.35 -2.35 -20.90
C LEU A 187 -5.17 -1.13 -21.36
N GLY A 188 -5.78 -0.41 -20.42
CA GLY A 188 -6.75 0.64 -20.73
C GLY A 188 -8.12 0.09 -21.11
N VAL A 189 -8.96 0.97 -21.64
CA VAL A 189 -10.36 0.71 -21.99
C VAL A 189 -10.58 1.18 -23.43
N ARG A 190 -10.16 0.39 -24.42
CA ARG A 190 -10.35 0.73 -25.85
C ARG A 190 -11.32 -0.25 -26.50
N GLY A 191 -12.58 0.15 -26.66
CA GLY A 191 -13.58 -0.57 -27.45
C GLY A 191 -13.55 -0.13 -28.92
N LYS A 192 -13.62 -1.06 -29.88
CA LYS A 192 -13.78 -0.74 -31.31
C LYS A 192 -15.17 -0.12 -31.54
N ASN A 193 -15.22 1.12 -32.04
CA ASN A 193 -16.40 1.81 -32.60
C ASN A 193 -17.68 1.85 -31.76
N GLN A 194 -17.60 1.85 -30.43
CA GLN A 194 -18.77 2.02 -29.58
C GLN A 194 -18.47 2.86 -28.34
N LEU A 195 -19.18 3.97 -28.21
CA LEU A 195 -19.91 4.22 -26.97
C LEU A 195 -21.38 3.96 -27.32
N PRO A 196 -21.93 2.80 -26.91
CA PRO A 196 -22.98 2.91 -25.92
C PRO A 196 -22.83 1.82 -24.85
N PHE A 197 -22.52 2.25 -23.62
CA PHE A 197 -22.53 1.47 -22.38
C PHE A 197 -21.36 0.48 -22.21
N LEU A 198 -20.66 0.59 -21.08
CA LEU A 198 -19.41 -0.08 -20.73
C LEU A 198 -19.57 -1.60 -20.54
N GLN A 199 -19.66 -2.34 -21.66
CA GLN A 199 -19.70 -3.80 -21.78
C GLN A 199 -18.92 -4.57 -20.67
N GLY A 200 -19.56 -4.80 -19.52
CA GLY A 200 -19.11 -5.66 -18.43
C GLY A 200 -18.57 -4.94 -17.18
N LEU A 201 -17.86 -3.82 -17.32
CA LEU A 201 -17.27 -3.11 -16.18
C LEU A 201 -18.29 -2.20 -15.48
N SER A 202 -19.25 -2.82 -14.80
CA SER A 202 -20.35 -2.18 -14.05
C SER A 202 -19.87 -1.06 -13.11
N ILE A 203 -18.62 -1.14 -12.63
CA ILE A 203 -17.99 -0.13 -11.77
C ILE A 203 -17.68 1.14 -12.55
N LEU A 204 -17.10 1.04 -13.76
CA LEU A 204 -16.81 2.19 -14.61
C LEU A 204 -18.09 2.82 -15.17
N GLU A 205 -19.13 2.02 -15.38
CA GLU A 205 -20.47 2.43 -15.85
C GLU A 205 -21.19 3.35 -14.85
N LYS A 206 -21.16 2.98 -13.57
CA LYS A 206 -21.68 3.81 -12.47
C LYS A 206 -20.86 5.08 -12.24
N ILE A 207 -19.58 5.04 -12.63
CA ILE A 207 -18.63 6.14 -12.52
C ILE A 207 -18.73 7.06 -13.76
N ALA A 208 -19.09 6.55 -14.94
CA ALA A 208 -19.08 7.29 -16.19
C ALA A 208 -20.21 8.33 -16.31
N ALA A 209 -21.41 8.05 -15.80
CA ALA A 209 -22.55 8.96 -15.93
C ALA A 209 -22.40 10.29 -15.13
N PRO A 210 -21.99 10.29 -13.85
CA PRO A 210 -21.72 11.53 -13.12
C PRO A 210 -20.37 12.19 -13.46
N LEU A 211 -19.51 11.55 -14.28
CA LEU A 211 -18.14 12.01 -14.58
C LEU A 211 -17.86 12.18 -16.07
N ALA A 212 -18.89 12.28 -16.91
CA ALA A 212 -18.70 12.53 -18.34
C ALA A 212 -17.74 13.71 -18.65
N PRO A 213 -17.72 14.84 -17.89
CA PRO A 213 -16.73 15.91 -18.07
C PRO A 213 -15.30 15.54 -17.61
N LEU A 214 -15.17 14.48 -16.82
CA LEU A 214 -13.93 14.01 -16.20
C LEU A 214 -13.31 12.82 -16.95
N VAL A 215 -14.11 12.11 -17.74
CA VAL A 215 -13.66 11.23 -18.83
C VAL A 215 -12.89 12.02 -19.90
N VAL A 216 -13.08 13.36 -19.95
CA VAL A 216 -12.27 14.33 -20.72
C VAL A 216 -10.99 14.75 -19.96
N GLY A 217 -10.80 14.32 -18.72
CA GLY A 217 -9.58 14.57 -17.94
C GLY A 217 -8.37 13.78 -18.46
N ARG A 218 -7.18 14.17 -18.02
CA ARG A 218 -5.91 13.57 -18.47
C ARG A 218 -5.82 12.07 -18.16
N THR A 219 -6.34 11.63 -17.01
CA THR A 219 -6.47 10.20 -16.68
C THR A 219 -7.38 9.46 -17.67
N GLY A 220 -8.49 10.07 -18.08
CA GLY A 220 -9.41 9.51 -19.07
C GLY A 220 -8.71 9.31 -20.41
N ALA A 221 -8.05 10.36 -20.93
CA ALA A 221 -7.29 10.27 -22.18
C ALA A 221 -6.23 9.14 -22.15
N GLN A 222 -5.55 8.95 -21.02
CA GLN A 222 -4.59 7.87 -20.82
C GLN A 222 -5.24 6.48 -20.77
N LEU A 223 -6.39 6.34 -20.10
CA LEU A 223 -7.15 5.09 -20.05
C LEU A 223 -7.69 4.68 -21.42
N PHE A 224 -8.14 5.64 -22.22
CA PHE A 224 -8.67 5.40 -23.57
C PHE A 224 -7.58 5.33 -24.65
N LEU A 225 -6.30 5.46 -24.28
CA LEU A 225 -5.15 5.46 -25.19
C LEU A 225 -5.22 6.58 -26.24
N THR A 226 -5.81 7.73 -25.88
CA THR A 226 -5.96 8.91 -26.74
C THR A 226 -4.97 10.03 -26.38
N ASP A 227 -4.04 9.79 -25.45
CA ASP A 227 -2.99 10.72 -25.02
C ASP A 227 -1.68 10.58 -25.83
N GLY A 228 -1.72 9.87 -26.95
CA GLY A 228 -0.56 9.65 -27.82
C GLY A 228 -0.35 10.80 -28.80
N GLU A 229 0.92 11.12 -29.04
CA GLU A 229 1.40 12.08 -30.02
C GLU A 229 2.24 11.37 -31.09
N PRO A 230 2.47 11.95 -32.28
CA PRO A 230 3.23 11.31 -33.36
C PRO A 230 4.63 10.80 -32.94
N SER A 231 5.29 11.51 -32.01
CA SER A 231 6.61 11.17 -31.50
C SER A 231 6.58 10.39 -30.17
N LYS A 232 5.40 10.18 -29.58
CA LYS A 232 5.26 9.60 -28.24
C LYS A 232 3.98 8.76 -28.13
N PRO A 233 4.07 7.43 -28.02
CA PRO A 233 2.89 6.57 -27.92
C PRO A 233 2.08 6.87 -26.64
N PRO A 234 0.80 6.45 -26.55
CA PRO A 234 -0.01 6.59 -25.35
C PRO A 234 0.69 6.09 -24.07
N LEU A 235 0.43 6.70 -22.91
CA LEU A 235 1.15 6.38 -21.68
C LEU A 235 1.07 4.89 -21.30
N LEU A 236 -0.11 4.28 -21.40
CA LEU A 236 -0.25 2.86 -21.03
C LEU A 236 0.54 1.93 -21.93
N LEU A 237 0.75 2.31 -23.19
CA LEU A 237 1.62 1.58 -24.11
C LEU A 237 3.10 1.78 -23.72
N GLN A 238 3.50 2.99 -23.33
CA GLN A 238 4.84 3.22 -22.76
C GLN A 238 5.08 2.38 -21.49
N MET A 239 4.06 2.17 -20.67
CA MET A 239 4.15 1.36 -19.44
C MET A 239 4.23 -0.16 -19.71
N ALA A 240 4.11 -0.59 -20.96
CA ALA A 240 4.21 -1.99 -21.39
C ALA A 240 5.65 -2.40 -21.78
N SER A 241 6.59 -1.45 -21.80
CA SER A 241 7.99 -1.68 -22.16
C SER A 241 8.94 -0.89 -21.26
N ASP A 242 10.21 -1.27 -21.25
CA ASP A 242 11.26 -0.46 -20.62
C ASP A 242 11.79 0.60 -21.58
N HIS A 243 12.02 1.80 -21.05
CA HIS A 243 12.62 2.93 -21.74
C HIS A 243 13.87 3.39 -21.00
N GLU A 244 14.70 4.25 -21.61
CA GLU A 244 15.94 4.75 -20.96
C GLU A 244 15.66 5.36 -19.58
N ASP A 245 14.65 6.24 -19.49
CA ASP A 245 14.36 6.98 -18.26
C ASP A 245 13.47 6.23 -17.25
N LYS A 246 12.75 5.19 -17.69
CA LYS A 246 11.76 4.47 -16.86
C LYS A 246 11.70 3.00 -17.23
N LYS A 247 12.00 2.15 -16.25
CA LYS A 247 12.01 0.70 -16.40
C LYS A 247 10.72 0.10 -15.85
N PHE A 248 9.59 0.23 -16.55
CA PHE A 248 8.29 -0.24 -16.06
C PHE A 248 8.21 -1.77 -15.91
N ILE A 249 8.72 -2.52 -16.89
CA ILE A 249 8.68 -3.98 -16.89
C ILE A 249 9.75 -4.55 -15.96
N SER A 250 10.99 -4.04 -16.02
CA SER A 250 12.03 -4.49 -15.09
C SER A 250 11.67 -4.19 -13.63
N ALA A 251 11.09 -3.03 -13.32
CA ALA A 251 10.67 -2.70 -11.96
C ALA A 251 9.55 -3.63 -11.45
N LEU A 252 8.62 -4.04 -12.31
CA LEU A 252 7.61 -5.05 -11.93
C LEU A 252 8.23 -6.44 -11.81
N ALA A 253 9.17 -6.78 -12.69
CA ALA A 253 9.88 -8.05 -12.69
C ALA A 253 10.67 -8.27 -11.39
N ALA A 254 11.11 -7.19 -10.74
CA ALA A 254 11.80 -7.23 -9.45
C ALA A 254 10.96 -7.85 -8.32
N PHE A 255 9.63 -7.69 -8.32
CA PHE A 255 8.77 -8.28 -7.29
C PHE A 255 8.78 -9.81 -7.34
N LYS A 256 8.95 -10.47 -6.18
CA LYS A 256 8.88 -11.94 -6.09
C LYS A 256 7.55 -12.49 -6.62
N ASN A 257 6.45 -11.85 -6.22
CA ASN A 257 5.10 -12.23 -6.61
C ASN A 257 4.42 -11.06 -7.33
N ARG A 258 3.88 -11.33 -8.52
CA ARG A 258 2.99 -10.43 -9.27
C ARG A 258 1.64 -11.11 -9.41
N ILE A 259 0.62 -10.59 -8.76
CA ILE A 259 -0.71 -11.21 -8.69
C ILE A 259 -1.74 -10.22 -9.23
N LEU A 260 -2.59 -10.71 -10.12
CA LEU A 260 -3.71 -9.95 -10.67
C LEU A 260 -4.99 -10.73 -10.41
N TYR A 261 -5.93 -10.09 -9.72
CA TYR A 261 -7.30 -10.56 -9.60
C TYR A 261 -8.18 -9.71 -10.49
N ALA A 262 -8.86 -10.36 -11.43
CA ALA A 262 -9.91 -9.77 -12.25
C ALA A 262 -11.19 -10.59 -12.05
N ASN A 263 -12.34 -9.94 -12.21
CA ASN A 263 -13.58 -10.70 -12.37
C ASN A 263 -13.53 -11.41 -13.72
N VAL A 264 -13.81 -12.72 -13.73
CA VAL A 264 -13.81 -13.56 -14.94
C VAL A 264 -15.20 -14.18 -15.19
N SER A 265 -16.03 -14.34 -14.17
CA SER A 265 -17.37 -14.96 -14.28
C SER A 265 -18.43 -14.02 -13.71
N TYR A 266 -19.51 -13.83 -14.50
CA TYR A 266 -20.48 -12.72 -14.45
C TYR A 266 -19.98 -11.37 -14.98
N ASP A 267 -18.74 -11.34 -15.46
CA ASP A 267 -18.22 -10.33 -16.38
C ASP A 267 -18.37 -10.90 -17.80
N ARG A 268 -19.40 -10.49 -18.56
CA ARG A 268 -19.52 -10.91 -19.97
C ARG A 268 -18.41 -10.21 -20.75
N ILE A 269 -17.51 -11.02 -21.32
CA ILE A 269 -16.62 -10.78 -22.48
C ILE A 269 -15.14 -10.57 -22.13
N LEU A 270 -14.39 -11.68 -22.16
CA LEU A 270 -13.08 -11.70 -22.80
C LEU A 270 -13.28 -12.26 -24.22
N PRO A 271 -13.00 -11.52 -25.31
CA PRO A 271 -12.86 -12.15 -26.60
C PRO A 271 -11.49 -12.83 -26.61
N TYR A 272 -11.48 -14.16 -26.57
CA TYR A 272 -10.41 -14.91 -27.19
C TYR A 272 -10.56 -14.78 -28.70
N SER A 273 -9.72 -13.97 -29.34
CA SER A 273 -9.40 -14.05 -30.77
C SER A 273 -8.27 -13.09 -31.11
#